data_AF-A0A1W9LQL5-F1
#
_entry.id   AF-A0A1W9LQL5-F1
#
_cell.length_a   1.000
_cell.length_b   1.000
_cell.length_c   1.000
_cell.angle_alpha   90.00
_cell.angle_beta   90.00
_cell.angle_gamma   90.00
#
_symmetry.space_group_name_H-M   'P 1'
#
loop_
_entity.id
_entity.type
_entity.pdbx_description
1 polymer ?
#
loop_
_entity_poly.entity_id
_entity_poly.type
_entity_poly.pdbx_seq_one_letter_code
_entity_poly.pdbx_strand_id
1 'polypeptide(L)' 'LDLEPEDCRLTAIDNVFLLRHAKRLSFEKRSSYEAVRKQHEEKPIDAEVIWMFVERIQRFIESVWYNSSAALTRGAFI' A
#
# COMPACT_ATOMS: atom_id res chain seq x y z
N LEU A 1 -4.61 5.07 8.42
CA LEU A 1 -4.19 6.22 7.60
C LEU A 1 -4.51 7.50 8.35
N ASP A 2 -3.59 8.46 8.33
CA ASP A 2 -3.71 9.79 8.94
C ASP A 2 -3.32 10.83 7.89
N LEU A 3 -4.04 10.80 6.77
CA LEU A 3 -3.88 11.75 5.68
C LEU A 3 -5.14 12.61 5.65
N GLU A 4 -4.94 13.92 5.56
CA GLU A 4 -6.02 14.84 5.19
C GLU A 4 -6.29 14.73 3.68
N PRO A 5 -7.51 15.02 3.20
CA PRO A 5 -7.85 14.94 1.77
C PRO A 5 -6.89 15.72 0.87
N GLU A 6 -6.34 16.84 1.37
CA GLU A 6 -5.43 17.74 0.64
C GLU A 6 -4.00 17.20 0.52
N ASP A 7 -3.62 16.21 1.35
CA ASP A 7 -2.30 15.55 1.34
C ASP A 7 -2.21 14.43 0.29
N CYS A 8 -3.29 14.15 -0.45
CA CYS A 8 -3.34 13.09 -1.47
C CYS A 8 -2.57 13.42 -2.77
N ARG A 9 -1.51 14.23 -2.72
CA ARG A 9 -0.60 14.42 -3.87
C ARG A 9 0.39 13.27 -3.95
N LEU A 10 -0.13 12.07 -4.20
CA LEU A 10 0.65 10.87 -4.45
C LEU A 10 1.28 10.97 -5.85
N THR A 11 2.30 11.81 -6.00
CA THR A 11 3.07 11.91 -7.24
C THR A 11 4.25 10.96 -7.18
N ALA A 12 4.38 10.08 -8.18
CA ALA A 12 5.44 9.07 -8.31
C ALA A 12 5.44 7.92 -7.28
N ILE A 13 4.29 7.61 -6.68
CA ILE A 13 4.09 6.40 -5.87
C ILE A 13 3.25 5.42 -6.67
N ASP A 14 3.78 4.23 -6.93
CA ASP A 14 3.06 3.21 -7.71
C ASP A 14 1.92 2.56 -6.92
N ASN A 15 2.12 2.30 -5.61
CA ASN A 15 1.14 1.61 -4.77
C ASN A 15 1.20 2.06 -3.30
N VAL A 16 0.03 2.15 -2.65
CA VAL A 16 -0.11 2.38 -1.20
C VAL A 16 -0.97 1.27 -0.62
N PHE A 17 -0.46 0.56 0.41
CA PHE A 17 -1.15 -0.56 1.04
C PHE A 17 -1.60 -0.20 2.46
N LEU A 18 -2.89 -0.39 2.76
CA LEU A 18 -3.46 -0.17 4.08
C LEU A 18 -3.59 -1.49 4.84
N LEU A 19 -2.58 -1.80 5.65
CA LEU A 19 -2.47 -3.12 6.31
C LEU A 19 -3.63 -3.47 7.24
N ARG A 20 -4.28 -2.49 7.88
CA ARG A 20 -5.32 -2.73 8.89
C ARG A 20 -6.68 -2.14 8.54
N HIS A 21 -6.82 -1.52 7.35
CA HIS A 21 -8.05 -0.80 6.97
C HIS A 21 -8.61 0.13 8.07
N ALA A 22 -7.71 0.78 8.82
CA ALA A 22 -8.08 1.56 9.99
C ALA A 22 -7.55 3.00 9.91
N LYS A 23 -8.36 3.97 10.35
CA LYS A 23 -7.92 5.34 10.58
C LYS A 23 -7.02 5.37 11.82
N ARG A 24 -6.01 6.23 11.82
CA ARG A 24 -5.16 6.40 13.01
C ARG A 24 -6.00 6.90 14.18
N LEU A 25 -5.74 6.40 15.39
CA LEU A 25 -6.42 6.87 16.59
C LEU A 25 -6.16 8.37 16.80
N SER A 26 -7.11 9.05 17.45
CA SER A 26 -6.92 10.42 17.91
C SER A 26 -5.79 10.50 18.94
N PHE A 27 -5.14 11.65 19.06
CA PHE A 27 -3.95 11.84 19.89
C PHE A 27 -4.12 11.29 21.31
N GLU A 28 -5.22 11.62 21.98
CA GLU A 28 -5.53 11.18 23.35
C GLU A 28 -5.66 9.65 23.49
N LYS A 29 -6.23 8.99 22.47
CA LYS A 29 -6.46 7.53 22.48
C LYS A 29 -5.21 6.73 22.16
N ARG A 30 -4.15 7.36 21.63
CA ARG A 30 -2.87 6.69 21.32
C ARG A 30 -2.11 6.28 22.58
N SER A 31 -2.26 7.03 23.66
CA SER A 31 -1.61 6.73 24.94
C SER A 31 -2.39 5.69 25.76
N SER A 32 -3.64 5.40 25.39
CA SER A 32 -4.46 4.39 26.05
C SER A 32 -4.17 3.01 25.46
N TYR A 33 -3.56 2.14 26.27
CA TYR A 33 -3.28 0.75 25.88
C TYR A 33 -4.55 0.01 25.44
N GLU A 34 -5.66 0.19 26.17
CA GLU A 34 -6.93 -0.48 25.85
C GLU A 34 -7.47 -0.06 24.49
N ALA A 35 -7.41 1.24 24.16
CA ALA A 35 -7.88 1.74 22.87
C ALA A 35 -7.02 1.21 21.71
N VAL A 36 -5.70 1.13 21.88
CA VAL A 36 -4.78 0.57 20.87
C VAL A 36 -5.01 -0.93 20.71
N ARG A 37 -5.09 -1.67 21.82
CA ARG A 37 -5.34 -3.11 21.81
C ARG A 37 -6.66 -3.43 21.12
N LYS A 38 -7.74 -2.75 21.48
CA LYS A 38 -9.05 -2.91 20.86
C LYS A 38 -9.00 -2.67 19.36
N GLN A 39 -8.30 -1.62 18.91
CA GLN A 39 -8.13 -1.37 17.48
C GLN A 39 -7.35 -2.51 16.80
N HIS A 40 -6.31 -3.06 17.42
CA HIS A 40 -5.56 -4.17 16.83
C HIS A 40 -6.38 -5.46 16.73
N GLU A 41 -7.25 -5.73 17.71
CA GLU A 41 -8.14 -6.90 17.72
C GLU A 41 -9.28 -6.75 16.70
N GLU A 42 -9.89 -5.58 16.59
CA GLU A 42 -10.98 -5.30 15.62
C GLU A 42 -10.47 -5.15 14.18
N LYS A 43 -9.24 -4.67 14.03
CA LYS A 43 -8.58 -4.37 12.75
C LYS A 43 -7.18 -5.01 12.73
N PRO A 44 -7.10 -6.35 12.68
CA PRO A 44 -5.84 -7.05 12.53
C PRO A 44 -5.17 -6.69 11.19
N ILE A 45 -3.92 -7.12 11.02
CA ILE A 45 -3.27 -7.01 9.72
C ILE A 45 -4.01 -7.93 8.76
N ASP A 46 -4.45 -7.37 7.64
CA ASP A 46 -5.11 -8.08 6.57
C ASP A 46 -4.06 -8.86 5.76
N ALA A 47 -4.16 -10.18 5.83
CA ALA A 47 -3.25 -11.08 5.13
C ALA A 47 -3.34 -10.95 3.61
N GLU A 48 -4.51 -10.61 3.07
CA GLU A 48 -4.70 -10.42 1.63
C GLU A 48 -3.93 -9.21 1.12
N VAL A 49 -3.90 -8.13 1.92
CA VAL A 49 -3.11 -6.94 1.58
C VAL A 49 -1.61 -7.26 1.57
N ILE A 50 -1.14 -8.10 2.50
CA ILE A 50 0.26 -8.58 2.51
C ILE A 50 0.53 -9.45 1.29
N TRP A 51 -0.38 -10.35 0.95
CA TRP A 51 -0.24 -11.20 -0.24
C TRP A 51 -0.15 -10.39 -1.52
N MET A 52 -1.04 -9.42 -1.70
CA MET A 52 -1.00 -8.47 -2.83
C MET A 52 0.32 -7.72 -2.88
N PHE A 53 0.84 -7.26 -1.74
CA PHE A 53 2.13 -6.57 -1.68
C PHE A 53 3.28 -7.48 -2.17
N VAL A 54 3.33 -8.73 -1.70
CA VAL A 54 4.34 -9.71 -2.12
C VAL A 54 4.25 -9.99 -3.62
N GLU A 55 3.04 -10.19 -4.14
CA GLU A 55 2.81 -10.43 -5.57
C GLU A 55 3.30 -9.23 -6.42
N ARG A 56 3.05 -7.99 -5.98
CA ARG A 56 3.53 -6.81 -6.70
C ARG A 56 5.04 -6.70 -6.71
N ILE A 57 5.71 -7.05 -5.61
CA ILE A 57 7.18 -7.11 -5.56
C ILE A 57 7.71 -8.21 -6.49
N GLN A 58 7.12 -9.40 -6.49
CA GLN A 58 7.54 -10.47 -7.37
C GLN A 58 7.44 -10.07 -8.84
N ARG A 59 6.29 -9.51 -9.25
CA ARG A 59 6.10 -9.01 -10.62
C ARG A 59 7.08 -7.89 -10.98
N PHE A 60 7.39 -7.00 -10.04
CA PHE A 60 8.39 -5.95 -10.24
C PHE A 60 9.77 -6.54 -10.52
N ILE A 61 10.19 -7.54 -9.73
CA ILE A 61 11.48 -8.22 -9.88
C ILE A 61 11.55 -9.01 -11.20
N GLU A 62 10.48 -9.69 -11.58
CA GLU A 62 10.39 -10.50 -12.80
C GLU A 62 10.24 -9.66 -14.07
N SER A 63 9.84 -8.39 -13.93
CA SER A 63 9.59 -7.52 -15.08
C SER A 63 10.87 -7.14 -15.82
N VAL A 64 10.78 -7.10 -17.15
CA VAL A 64 11.83 -6.53 -17.99
C VAL A 64 11.58 -5.03 -18.15
N TRP A 65 12.38 -4.24 -17.44
CA TRP A 65 12.25 -2.79 -17.32
C TRP A 65 12.44 -2.04 -18.64
N TYR A 66 13.26 -2.58 -19.54
CA TYR A 66 13.50 -1.99 -20.85
C TYR A 66 13.77 -3.07 -21.89
N ASN A 67 12.95 -3.12 -22.94
CA ASN A 67 13.15 -3.99 -24.09
C ASN A 67 12.63 -3.31 -25.36
N SER A 68 13.54 -2.74 -26.15
CA SER A 68 13.22 -2.00 -27.36
C SER A 68 12.53 -2.86 -28.43
N SER A 69 12.97 -4.11 -28.60
CA SER A 69 12.35 -5.04 -29.55
C SER A 69 10.92 -5.38 -29.16
N ALA A 70 10.68 -5.67 -27.88
CA ALA A 70 9.34 -5.94 -27.38
C ALA A 70 8.43 -4.69 -27.46
N ALA A 71 8.96 -3.49 -27.22
CA ALA A 71 8.22 -2.23 -27.37
C ALA A 71 7.82 -1.97 -28.82
N LEU A 72 8.71 -2.25 -29.78
CA LEU A 72 8.42 -2.14 -31.21
C LEU A 72 7.34 -3.13 -31.66
N THR A 73 7.33 -4.37 -31.14
CA THR A 73 6.27 -5.34 -31.44
C THR A 73 4.93 -4.95 -30.82
N ARG A 74 4.94 -4.38 -29.61
CA ARG A 74 3.72 -3.94 -28.90
C ARG A 74 3.16 -2.62 -29.44
N GLY A 75 4.00 -1.82 -30.12
CA GLY A 75 3.67 -0.47 -30.57
C GLY A 75 3.64 0.58 -29.46
N ALA A 76 4.09 0.23 -28.25
CA ALA A 76 4.10 1.10 -27.08
C ALA A 76 5.28 0.76 -26.15
N PHE A 77 5.80 1.78 -25.47
CA PHE A 77 6.87 1.64 -24.46
C PHE A 77 6.34 1.31 -23.06
N ILE A 78 5.01 1.30 -22.88
CA ILE A 78 4.31 0.96 -21.63
C ILE A 78 3.62 -0.38 -21.82
#